data_AF-A0A1I4TU95-F1
#
_entry.id   AF-A0A1I4TU95-F1
#
_cell.length_a   1.000
_cell.length_b   1.000
_cell.length_c   1.000
_cell.angle_alpha   90.00
_cell.angle_beta   90.00
_cell.angle_gamma   90.00
#
_symmetry.space_group_name_H-M   'P 1'
#
loop_
_entity.id
_entity.type
_entity.pdbx_description
1 polymer ?
#
loop_
_entity_poly.entity_id
_entity_poly.type
_entity_poly.pdbx_seq_one_letter_code
_entity_poly.pdbx_strand_id
1 'polypeptide(L)' 'MILLCERCYAPVDPAADRFYRLAHIDHSDADGNVFWRHTVVHVEACPAAGTVDPVEQHGWAA' A
#
# COMPACT_ATOMS: atom_id res chain seq x y z
N MET A 1 3.11 14.21 2.78
CA MET A 1 3.44 12.77 2.90
C MET A 1 2.36 12.02 2.14
N ILE A 2 2.70 11.27 1.11
CA ILE A 2 1.72 10.49 0.34
C ILE A 2 1.55 9.14 1.05
N LEU A 3 0.31 8.71 1.30
CA LEU A 3 0.02 7.38 1.79
C LEU A 3 -0.27 6.47 0.58
N LEU A 4 0.36 5.30 0.56
CA LEU A 4 0.19 4.30 -0.51
C LEU A 4 -0.25 2.99 0.12
N CYS A 5 -1.33 2.41 -0.41
CA CYS A 5 -1.80 1.09 0.01
C CYS A 5 -0.75 0.04 -0.36
N GLU A 6 -0.27 -0.77 0.60
CA GLU A 6 0.78 -1.77 0.33
C GLU A 6 0.31 -2.94 -0.54
N ARG A 7 -1.01 -3.10 -0.73
CA ARG A 7 -1.62 -4.18 -1.52
C ARG A 7 -1.75 -3.85 -3.01
N CYS A 8 -2.12 -2.61 -3.32
CA CYS A 8 -2.41 -2.17 -4.69
C CYS A 8 -1.49 -1.06 -5.19
N TYR A 9 -0.67 -0.48 -4.30
CA TYR A 9 0.19 0.69 -4.56
C TYR A 9 -0.55 1.95 -5.04
N ALA A 10 -1.88 1.99 -4.94
CA ALA A 10 -2.66 3.20 -5.19
C ALA A 10 -2.56 4.17 -3.99
N PRO A 11 -2.73 5.48 -4.23
CA PRO A 11 -2.86 6.48 -3.16
C PRO A 11 -4.00 6.15 -2.19
N VAL A 12 -3.80 6.50 -0.93
CA VAL A 12 -4.84 6.56 0.10
C VAL A 12 -5.04 8.03 0.45
N ASP A 13 -6.25 8.55 0.30
CA ASP A 13 -6.66 9.86 0.80
C ASP A 13 -7.13 9.73 2.26
N PRO A 14 -6.40 10.27 3.26
CA PRO A 14 -6.80 10.17 4.66
C PRO A 14 -8.12 10.89 4.98
N ALA A 15 -8.57 11.81 4.12
CA ALA A 15 -9.81 12.57 4.32
C ALA A 15 -11.04 11.85 3.75
N ALA A 16 -10.85 10.95 2.78
CA ALA A 16 -11.93 10.29 2.04
C ALA A 16 -11.98 8.77 2.24
N ASP A 17 -10.83 8.12 2.39
CA ASP A 17 -10.72 6.67 2.40
C ASP A 17 -10.73 6.10 3.81
N ARG A 18 -11.31 4.89 3.93
CA ARG A 18 -11.15 4.06 5.12
C ARG A 18 -9.92 3.19 4.95
N PHE A 19 -9.01 3.27 5.90
CA PHE A 19 -7.77 2.50 5.85
C PHE A 19 -7.36 2.00 7.24
N TYR A 20 -6.62 0.88 7.25
CA TYR A 20 -5.89 0.46 8.44
C TYR A 20 -4.48 1.01 8.38
N ARG A 21 -3.97 1.46 9.54
CA ARG A 21 -2.55 1.68 9.75
C ARG A 21 -2.00 0.50 10.53
N LEU A 22 -1.03 -0.17 9.95
CA LEU A 22 -0.40 -1.36 10.50
C LEU A 22 1.07 -1.07 10.81
N ALA A 23 1.60 -1.80 11.79
CA ALA A 23 3.02 -1.79 12.11
C ALA A 23 3.49 -3.23 12.28
N HIS A 24 4.63 -3.57 11.69
CA HIS A 24 5.30 -4.86 11.90
C HIS A 24 6.76 -4.64 12.24
N ILE A 25 7.34 -5.61 12.93
CA ILE A 25 8.79 -5.63 13.20
C ILE A 25 9.49 -5.98 11.89
N ASP A 26 10.38 -5.11 11.45
CA ASP A 26 11.24 -5.35 10.29
C ASP A 26 12.47 -6.16 10.72
N HIS A 27 13.19 -5.68 11.73
CA HIS A 27 14.31 -6.37 12.35
C HIS A 27 14.62 -5.81 13.75
N SER A 28 15.57 -6.44 14.45
CA SER A 28 16.27 -5.85 15.59
C SER A 28 17.77 -5.78 15.32
N ASP A 29 18.44 -4.78 15.85
CA ASP A 29 19.91 -4.72 15.82
C ASP A 29 20.55 -5.58 16.93
N ALA A 30 21.89 -5.59 16.97
CA ALA A 30 22.66 -6.33 17.96
C ALA A 30 22.51 -5.78 19.39
N ASP A 31 22.11 -4.51 19.53
CA ASP A 31 21.87 -3.85 20.81
C ASP A 31 20.43 -4.09 21.31
N GLY A 32 19.61 -4.77 20.51
CA GLY A 32 18.23 -5.12 20.84
C GLY A 32 17.21 -4.04 20.50
N ASN A 33 17.59 -2.99 19.76
CA ASN A 33 16.62 -2.01 19.28
C ASN A 33 15.75 -2.64 18.20
N VAL A 34 14.44 -2.44 18.30
CA VAL A 34 13.46 -2.97 17.34
C VAL A 34 13.11 -1.90 16.32
N PHE A 35 13.28 -2.23 15.05
CA PHE A 35 12.94 -1.36 13.93
C PHE A 35 11.55 -1.76 13.42
N TRP A 36 10.64 -0.80 13.48
CA TRP A 36 9.25 -0.97 13.09
C TRP A 36 9.01 -0.39 11.71
N ARG A 37 8.34 -1.17 10.87
CA ARG A 37 7.87 -0.73 9.57
C ARG A 37 6.37 -0.46 9.65
N HIS A 38 5.98 0.71 9.16
CA HIS A 38 4.60 1.14 9.13
C HIS A 38 4.06 1.02 7.72
N THR A 39 2.84 0.50 7.60
CA THR A 39 2.16 0.30 6.32
C THR A 39 0.71 0.75 6.44
N VAL A 40 0.10 1.01 5.29
CA VAL A 40 -1.33 1.36 5.21
C VAL A 40 -2.00 0.47 4.18
N VAL A 41 -3.24 0.09 4.44
CA VAL A 41 -4.08 -0.70 3.53
C VAL A 41 -5.49 -0.14 3.50
N HIS A 42 -6.10 -0.06 2.31
CA HIS A 42 -7.53 0.18 2.19
C HIS A 42 -8.32 -0.89 2.96
N VAL A 43 -9.38 -0.46 3.65
CA VAL A 43 -10.34 -1.38 4.28
C VAL A 43 -11.10 -2.13 3.18
N GLU A 44 -11.51 -1.40 2.15
CA GLU A 44 -12.15 -1.94 0.97
C GLU A 44 -11.19 -2.83 0.17
N ALA A 45 -11.76 -3.82 -0.53
CA ALA A 45 -10.98 -4.64 -1.45
C ALA A 45 -10.43 -3.75 -2.58
N CYS A 46 -9.10 -3.74 -2.73
CA CYS A 46 -8.43 -3.12 -3.85
C CYS A 46 -7.90 -4.20 -4.80
N PRO A 47 -7.84 -3.91 -6.11
CA PRO A 47 -7.23 -4.82 -7.07
C PRO A 47 -5.76 -5.06 -6.68
N ALA A 48 -5.30 -6.31 -6.83
CA ALA A 48 -3.91 -6.62 -6.56
C ALA A 48 -3.01 -5.80 -7.48
N ALA A 49 -1.83 -5.40 -7.00
CA ALA A 49 -0.84 -4.74 -7.84
C ALA A 49 -0.59 -5.55 -9.13
N GLY A 50 -0.60 -4.87 -10.28
CA GLY A 50 -0.44 -5.50 -11.60
C GLY A 50 -1.72 -6.12 -12.17
N THR A 51 -2.86 -6.01 -11.49
CA THR A 51 -4.16 -6.31 -12.10
C THR A 51 -4.45 -5.22 -13.13
N VAL A 52 -4.53 -5.60 -14.41
CA VAL A 52 -5.03 -4.71 -15.46
C VAL A 52 -6.55 -4.70 -15.39
N ASP A 53 -7.15 -3.52 -15.19
CA ASP A 53 -8.58 -3.38 -15.38
C ASP A 53 -8.90 -3.62 -16.87
N PRO A 54 -9.98 -4.34 -17.21
CA PRO A 54 -10.38 -4.55 -18.62
C PRO A 54 -10.63 -3.25 -19.39
N VAL A 55 -10.78 -2.13 -18.69
CA VAL A 55 -11.03 -0.80 -19.25
C VAL A 55 -9.75 -0.12 -19.75
N GLU A 56 -8.55 -0.58 -19.35
CA GLU A 56 -7.26 0.05 -19.71
C GLU A 56 -6.58 -0.58 -20.95
N GLN A 57 -7.30 -1.37 -21.75
CA GLN A 57 -6.80 -1.91 -23.03
C GLN A 57 -6.82 -0.88 -24.19
N HIS A 58 -6.84 0.41 -23.91
CA HIS A 58 -6.72 1.45 -24.93
C HIS A 58 -5.57 2.42 -24.60
N GLY A 59 -4.37 2.08 -25.05
CA GLY A 59 -3.37 3.09 -25.39
C GLY A 59 -2.03 3.01 -24.68
N TRP A 60 -1.34 1.88 -24.81
CA TRP A 60 0.11 1.97 -25.09
C TRP A 60 0.42 1.03 -26.26
N ALA A 61 0.33 1.57 -27.47
CA ALA A 61 0.89 0.94 -28.65
C ALA A 61 2.28 1.54 -28.91
N ALA A 62 3.27 0.64 -29.00
CA ALA A 62 4.65 0.80 -29.46
C ALA A 62 5.64 1.54 -28.53
#